data_AF-A0A2V9ZPF2-F1
#
_entry.id   AF-A0A2V9ZPF2-F1
#
_cell.length_a   1.000
_cell.length_b   1.000
_cell.length_c   1.000
_cell.angle_alpha   90.00
_cell.angle_beta   90.00
_cell.angle_gamma   90.00
#
_symmetry.space_group_name_H-M   'P 1'
#
loop_
_entity.id
_entity.type
_entity.pdbx_description
1 polymer ?
#
loop_
_entity_poly.entity_id
_entity_poly.type
_entity_poly.pdbx_seq_one_letter_code
_entity_poly.pdbx_strand_id
1 'polypeptide(L)'
;MIRRSLCLAVLVSVCTLATAQELNAPSAELAASHKFWDRETKLLFAVHAGMEAADFGLTHNALAHGGVERNPIAQPFMKLGTPGQVAFFAGGTAATLGISYWLHKRGHHRLERLVGMYAIADSAAGVIHNATHPVQTRSLLLKSR
;
A
#
# COMPACT_ATOMS: atom_id res chain seq x y z
N MET A 1 -12.02 19.30 9.63
CA MET A 1 -10.83 19.25 10.51
C MET A 1 -10.38 17.82 10.84
N ILE A 2 -11.29 16.86 11.00
CA ILE A 2 -11.02 15.44 11.32
C ILE A 2 -10.14 14.71 10.26
N ARG A 3 -10.26 15.06 8.98
CA ARG A 3 -9.49 14.44 7.88
C ARG A 3 -7.98 14.70 7.91
N ARG A 4 -7.56 15.85 8.44
CA ARG A 4 -6.13 16.19 8.59
C ARG A 4 -5.48 15.42 9.74
N SER A 5 -6.25 15.20 10.80
CA SER A 5 -5.82 14.47 12.00
C SER A 5 -5.61 12.98 11.74
N LEU A 6 -6.41 12.36 10.85
CA LEU A 6 -6.23 10.95 10.48
C LEU A 6 -4.95 10.73 9.64
N CYS A 7 -4.68 11.60 8.66
CA CYS A 7 -3.43 11.56 7.90
C CYS A 7 -2.21 11.79 8.80
N LEU A 8 -2.31 12.70 9.78
CA LEU A 8 -1.25 12.89 10.77
C LEU A 8 -1.08 11.67 11.67
N ALA A 9 -2.15 11.00 12.09
CA ALA A 9 -2.07 9.82 12.94
C ALA A 9 -1.48 8.61 12.19
N VAL A 10 -1.79 8.43 10.90
CA VAL A 10 -1.17 7.39 10.05
C VAL A 10 0.29 7.73 9.77
N LEU A 11 0.62 8.99 9.42
CA LEU A 11 2.00 9.43 9.25
C LEU A 11 2.83 9.31 10.54
N VAL A 12 2.25 9.64 11.70
CA VAL A 12 2.90 9.51 13.01
C VAL A 12 3.03 8.03 13.41
N SER A 13 2.05 7.17 13.10
CA SER A 13 2.15 5.72 13.35
C SER A 13 3.19 5.03 12.46
N VAL A 14 3.38 5.52 11.23
CA VAL A 14 4.46 5.07 10.33
C VAL A 14 5.81 5.59 10.83
N CYS A 15 5.87 6.82 11.37
CA CYS A 15 7.07 7.36 12.00
C CYS A 15 7.45 6.63 13.30
N THR A 16 6.50 6.22 14.15
CA THR A 16 6.83 5.52 15.41
C THR A 16 7.34 4.11 15.18
N LEU A 17 6.81 3.39 14.18
CA LEU A 17 7.33 2.08 13.76
C LEU A 17 8.72 2.21 13.12
N ALA A 18 8.98 3.27 12.36
CA ALA A 18 10.30 3.54 11.79
C ALA A 18 11.35 3.88 12.87
N THR A 19 10.97 4.58 13.94
CA THR A 19 11.88 4.90 15.06
C THR A 19 12.12 3.73 16.01
N ALA A 20 11.18 2.78 16.12
CA ALA A 20 11.35 1.59 16.97
C ALA A 20 12.42 0.63 16.43
N GLN A 21 12.75 0.73 15.13
CA GLN A 21 13.79 -0.08 14.50
C GLN A 21 15.21 0.50 14.68
N GLU A 22 15.34 1.75 15.11
CA GLU A 22 16.65 2.42 15.31
C GLU A 22 17.34 2.05 16.64
N LEU A 23 16.60 1.54 17.65
CA LEU A 23 17.19 1.24 18.97
C LEU A 23 17.96 -0.09 19.04
N ASN A 24 17.98 -0.91 17.97
CA ASN A 24 18.55 -2.26 18.06
C ASN A 24 19.29 -2.79 16.80
N ALA A 25 19.77 -1.92 15.90
CA ALA A 25 20.53 -2.38 14.74
C ALA A 25 22.05 -2.33 14.99
N PRO A 26 22.77 -3.47 14.96
CA PRO A 26 24.23 -3.50 15.10
C PRO A 26 24.91 -2.68 14.00
N SER A 27 25.77 -1.78 14.44
CA SER A 27 26.60 -0.95 13.58
C SER A 27 27.73 -1.78 12.94
N ALA A 28 28.03 -1.50 11.68
CA ALA A 28 29.25 -1.87 10.94
C ALA A 28 29.50 -3.33 10.49
N GLU A 29 28.74 -4.36 10.90
CA GLU A 29 29.05 -5.75 10.48
C GLU A 29 28.44 -6.15 9.11
N LEU A 30 27.49 -5.37 8.57
CA LEU A 30 26.69 -5.72 7.38
C LEU A 30 27.25 -5.20 6.04
N ALA A 31 28.57 -5.02 5.91
CA ALA A 31 29.21 -4.78 4.60
C ALA A 31 29.46 -6.09 3.82
N ALA A 32 29.00 -7.24 4.35
CA ALA A 32 28.88 -8.46 3.57
C ALA A 32 27.85 -8.22 2.44
N SER A 33 28.25 -8.45 1.19
CA SER A 33 27.44 -8.40 -0.04
C SER A 33 25.93 -8.61 0.21
N HIS A 34 25.20 -7.53 0.44
CA HIS A 34 23.75 -7.55 0.69
C HIS A 34 23.06 -8.06 -0.57
N LYS A 35 22.29 -9.15 -0.45
CA LYS A 35 21.52 -9.70 -1.58
C LYS A 35 20.14 -9.08 -1.56
N PHE A 36 19.67 -8.59 -2.71
CA PHE A 36 18.32 -8.04 -2.83
C PHE A 36 17.25 -9.00 -2.29
N TRP A 37 17.30 -10.28 -2.66
CA TRP A 37 16.34 -11.29 -2.20
C TRP A 37 16.76 -11.94 -0.88
N ASP A 38 17.03 -11.13 0.14
CA ASP A 38 17.19 -11.57 1.52
C ASP A 38 15.82 -11.90 2.17
N ARG A 39 15.83 -12.38 3.42
CA ARG A 39 14.60 -12.72 4.14
C ARG A 39 13.72 -11.49 4.39
N GLU A 40 14.33 -10.34 4.68
CA GLU A 40 13.64 -9.10 5.00
C GLU A 40 12.89 -8.56 3.79
N THR A 41 13.56 -8.47 2.64
CA THR A 41 12.95 -8.00 1.38
C THR A 41 11.84 -8.93 0.93
N LYS A 42 12.01 -10.25 1.05
CA LYS A 42 10.94 -11.21 0.76
C LYS A 42 9.71 -10.99 1.63
N LEU A 43 9.91 -10.86 2.94
CA LEU A 43 8.81 -10.61 3.88
C LEU A 43 8.11 -9.28 3.55
N LEU A 44 8.90 -8.23 3.31
CA LEU A 44 8.38 -6.91 2.99
C LEU A 44 7.53 -6.92 1.71
N PHE A 45 8.00 -7.57 0.64
CA PHE A 45 7.21 -7.68 -0.60
C PHE A 45 6.00 -8.61 -0.47
N ALA A 46 6.07 -9.64 0.37
CA ALA A 46 4.90 -10.48 0.67
C ALA A 46 3.81 -9.68 1.41
N VAL A 47 4.20 -8.87 2.41
CA VAL A 47 3.28 -7.98 3.12
C VAL A 47 2.69 -6.93 2.18
N HIS A 48 3.53 -6.30 1.34
CA HIS A 48 3.06 -5.34 0.34
C HIS A 48 2.05 -5.96 -0.62
N ALA A 49 2.36 -7.12 -1.21
CA ALA A 49 1.46 -7.82 -2.13
C ALA A 49 0.12 -8.17 -1.46
N GLY A 50 0.14 -8.61 -0.19
CA GLY A 50 -1.07 -8.90 0.57
C GLY A 50 -1.92 -7.65 0.83
N MET A 51 -1.27 -6.54 1.21
CA MET A 51 -1.98 -5.28 1.49
C MET A 51 -2.54 -4.64 0.21
N GLU A 52 -1.77 -4.64 -0.88
CA GLU A 52 -2.22 -4.16 -2.19
C GLU A 52 -3.41 -4.97 -2.71
N ALA A 53 -3.37 -6.30 -2.55
CA ALA A 53 -4.49 -7.16 -2.93
C ALA A 53 -5.75 -6.87 -2.10
N ALA A 54 -5.60 -6.58 -0.80
CA ALA A 54 -6.71 -6.19 0.06
C ALA A 54 -7.29 -4.83 -0.37
N ASP A 55 -6.44 -3.84 -0.67
CA ASP A 55 -6.88 -2.54 -1.15
C ASP A 55 -7.61 -2.64 -2.49
N PHE A 56 -7.03 -3.37 -3.45
CA PHE A 56 -7.67 -3.67 -4.72
C PHE A 56 -9.04 -4.32 -4.51
N GLY A 57 -9.15 -5.36 -3.68
CA GLY A 57 -10.40 -6.06 -3.44
C GLY A 57 -11.48 -5.17 -2.85
N LEU A 58 -11.13 -4.35 -1.86
CA LEU A 58 -12.04 -3.41 -1.22
C LEU A 58 -12.47 -2.28 -2.17
N THR A 59 -11.52 -1.70 -2.91
CA THR A 59 -11.78 -0.67 -3.92
C THR A 59 -12.64 -1.21 -5.06
N HIS A 60 -12.32 -2.40 -5.56
CA HIS A 60 -13.11 -3.09 -6.60
C HIS A 60 -14.55 -3.30 -6.13
N ASN A 61 -14.73 -3.83 -4.91
CA ASN A 61 -16.04 -4.02 -4.32
C ASN A 61 -16.79 -2.69 -4.15
N ALA A 62 -16.13 -1.64 -3.66
CA ALA A 62 -16.75 -0.33 -3.50
C ALA A 62 -17.24 0.24 -4.84
N LEU A 63 -16.40 0.19 -5.89
CA LEU A 63 -16.74 0.66 -7.23
C LEU A 63 -17.88 -0.16 -7.86
N ALA A 64 -17.89 -1.48 -7.67
CA ALA A 64 -18.96 -2.36 -8.13
C ALA A 64 -20.33 -2.03 -7.51
N HIS A 65 -20.34 -1.39 -6.33
CA HIS A 65 -21.55 -1.01 -5.60
C HIS A 65 -21.88 0.49 -5.67
N GLY A 66 -21.27 1.23 -6.61
CA GLY A 66 -21.57 2.65 -6.83
C GLY A 66 -20.72 3.61 -6.01
N GLY A 67 -19.65 3.13 -5.38
CA GLY A 67 -18.57 3.96 -4.86
C GLY A 67 -17.89 4.75 -5.99
N VAL A 68 -17.22 5.85 -5.62
CA VAL A 68 -16.52 6.72 -6.57
C VAL A 68 -15.10 6.96 -6.09
N GLU A 69 -14.13 6.62 -6.95
CA GLU A 69 -12.72 6.92 -6.69
C GLU A 69 -12.46 8.44 -6.72
N ARG A 70 -11.86 8.94 -5.63
CA ARG A 70 -11.60 10.38 -5.43
C ARG A 70 -10.13 10.74 -5.59
N ASN A 71 -9.23 9.76 -5.57
CA ASN A 71 -7.83 9.99 -5.87
C ASN A 71 -7.68 10.35 -7.36
N PRO A 72 -7.23 11.58 -7.70
CA PRO A 72 -7.12 12.01 -9.09
C PRO A 72 -6.09 11.20 -9.90
N ILE A 73 -5.14 10.53 -9.23
CA ILE A 73 -4.13 9.68 -9.88
C ILE A 73 -4.76 8.32 -10.24
N ALA A 74 -5.54 7.74 -9.34
CA ALA A 74 -6.18 6.43 -9.55
C ALA A 74 -7.43 6.52 -10.45
N GLN A 75 -8.16 7.64 -10.38
CA GLN A 75 -9.47 7.80 -11.04
C GLN A 75 -9.48 7.48 -12.55
N PRO A 76 -8.49 7.89 -13.38
CA PRO A 76 -8.46 7.54 -14.79
C PRO A 76 -8.47 6.03 -15.04
N PHE A 77 -7.76 5.27 -14.19
CA PHE A 77 -7.69 3.82 -14.28
C PHE A 77 -8.98 3.15 -13.80
N MET A 78 -9.56 3.64 -12.70
CA MET A 78 -10.81 3.09 -12.16
C MET A 78 -11.97 3.22 -13.17
N LYS A 79 -11.99 4.29 -13.97
CA LYS A 79 -12.98 4.54 -15.03
C LYS A 79 -12.89 3.55 -16.21
N LEU A 80 -11.77 2.86 -16.37
CA LEU A 80 -11.59 1.83 -17.41
C LEU A 80 -12.14 0.45 -16.97
N GLY A 81 -12.80 0.37 -15.82
CA GLY A 81 -13.33 -0.88 -15.27
C GLY A 81 -12.23 -1.79 -14.72
N THR A 82 -12.57 -3.05 -14.46
CA THR A 82 -11.66 -4.03 -13.83
C THR A 82 -10.27 -4.10 -14.47
N PRO A 83 -10.11 -4.08 -15.82
CA PRO A 83 -8.78 -4.10 -16.42
C PRO A 83 -7.92 -2.90 -16.02
N GLY A 84 -8.51 -1.70 -15.95
CA GLY A 84 -7.80 -0.50 -15.52
C GLY A 84 -7.45 -0.53 -14.03
N GLN A 85 -8.36 -1.05 -13.20
CA GLN A 85 -8.08 -1.26 -11.78
C GLN A 85 -6.89 -2.20 -11.60
N VAL A 86 -6.92 -3.37 -12.25
CA VAL A 86 -5.79 -4.32 -12.21
C VAL A 86 -4.51 -3.67 -12.71
N ALA A 87 -4.56 -2.90 -13.80
CA ALA A 87 -3.39 -2.19 -14.32
C ALA A 87 -2.81 -1.19 -13.32
N PHE A 88 -3.65 -0.49 -12.55
CA PHE A 88 -3.22 0.45 -11.53
C PHE A 88 -2.52 -0.25 -10.36
N PHE A 89 -3.17 -1.22 -9.72
CA PHE A 89 -2.63 -1.89 -8.53
C PHE A 89 -1.45 -2.81 -8.88
N ALA A 90 -1.55 -3.61 -9.94
CA ALA A 90 -0.44 -4.45 -10.38
C ALA A 90 0.73 -3.60 -10.91
N GLY A 91 0.44 -2.49 -11.60
CA GLY A 91 1.43 -1.53 -12.05
C GLY A 91 2.14 -0.85 -10.88
N GLY A 92 1.40 -0.44 -9.85
CA GLY A 92 1.96 0.11 -8.60
C GLY A 92 2.89 -0.88 -7.91
N THR A 93 2.44 -2.14 -7.75
CA THR A 93 3.27 -3.22 -7.17
C THR A 93 4.56 -3.43 -7.97
N ALA A 94 4.46 -3.52 -9.30
CA ALA A 94 5.60 -3.71 -10.17
C ALA A 94 6.57 -2.51 -10.12
N ALA A 95 6.04 -1.28 -10.05
CA ALA A 95 6.83 -0.07 -9.89
C ALA A 95 7.56 -0.04 -8.55
N THR A 96 6.90 -0.38 -7.44
CA THR A 96 7.50 -0.50 -6.11
C THR A 96 8.69 -1.46 -6.14
N LEU A 97 8.50 -2.65 -6.73
CA LEU A 97 9.58 -3.65 -6.87
C LEU A 97 10.72 -3.14 -7.77
N GLY A 98 10.39 -2.54 -8.92
CA GLY A 98 11.37 -2.02 -9.86
C GLY A 98 12.22 -0.89 -9.28
N ILE A 99 11.60 0.08 -8.59
CA ILE A 99 12.29 1.20 -7.94
C ILE A 99 13.17 0.67 -6.81
N SER A 100 12.66 -0.24 -5.97
CA SER A 100 13.43 -0.87 -4.91
C SER A 100 14.66 -1.60 -5.46
N TYR A 101 14.49 -2.42 -6.49
CA TYR A 101 15.60 -3.12 -7.14
C TYR A 101 16.62 -2.18 -7.79
N TRP A 102 16.15 -1.08 -8.39
CA TRP A 102 17.04 -0.07 -8.97
C TRP A 102 17.89 0.62 -7.90
N LEU A 103 17.30 0.95 -6.75
CA LEU A 103 18.02 1.51 -5.59
C LEU A 103 19.05 0.53 -5.04
N HIS A 104 18.68 -0.76 -4.96
CA HIS A 104 19.58 -1.83 -4.56
C HIS A 104 20.82 -1.90 -5.46
N LYS A 105 20.60 -1.92 -6.77
CA LYS A 105 21.70 -1.97 -7.76
C LYS A 105 22.64 -0.77 -7.67
N ARG A 106 22.18 0.37 -7.14
CA ARG A 106 22.98 1.58 -6.89
C ARG A 106 23.58 1.66 -5.49
N GLY A 107 23.42 0.62 -4.66
CA GLY A 107 23.96 0.57 -3.30
C GLY A 107 23.15 1.36 -2.27
N HIS A 108 21.95 1.84 -2.62
CA HIS A 108 21.08 2.59 -1.71
C HIS A 108 20.22 1.66 -0.84
N HIS A 109 20.86 0.80 -0.04
CA HIS A 109 20.21 -0.30 0.68
C HIS A 109 19.20 0.13 1.76
N ARG A 110 19.29 1.36 2.25
CA ARG A 110 18.25 1.93 3.13
C ARG A 110 17.03 2.39 2.34
N LEU A 111 17.24 3.01 1.17
CA LEU A 111 16.15 3.53 0.35
C LEU A 111 15.35 2.40 -0.31
N GLU A 112 16.00 1.30 -0.71
CA GLU A 112 15.29 0.17 -1.35
C GLU A 112 14.17 -0.40 -0.45
N ARG A 113 14.37 -0.40 0.88
CA ARG A 113 13.40 -0.90 1.86
C ARG A 113 12.32 0.14 2.17
N LEU A 114 12.69 1.42 2.26
CA LEU A 114 11.75 2.52 2.48
C LEU A 114 10.67 2.59 1.38
N VAL A 115 11.01 2.26 0.13
CA VAL A 115 10.04 2.20 -0.97
C VAL A 115 8.91 1.23 -0.68
N GLY A 116 9.22 0.01 -0.26
CA GLY A 116 8.19 -0.98 0.04
C GLY A 116 7.45 -0.70 1.35
N MET A 117 8.11 -0.13 2.36
CA MET A 117 7.43 0.34 3.58
C MET A 117 6.40 1.44 3.28
N TYR A 118 6.77 2.39 2.41
CA TYR A 118 5.86 3.44 1.95
C TYR A 118 4.67 2.84 1.20
N ALA A 119 4.92 1.89 0.29
CA ALA A 119 3.86 1.25 -0.46
C ALA A 119 2.89 0.47 0.45
N ILE A 120 3.39 -0.25 1.46
CA ILE A 120 2.54 -0.90 2.47
C ILE A 120 1.66 0.12 3.21
N ALA A 121 2.24 1.27 3.60
CA ALA A 121 1.51 2.31 4.31
C ALA A 121 0.41 2.95 3.45
N ASP A 122 0.68 3.16 2.17
CA ASP A 122 -0.29 3.68 1.19
C ASP A 122 -1.48 2.71 1.03
N SER A 123 -1.22 1.44 0.71
CA SER A 123 -2.28 0.43 0.58
C SER A 123 -3.05 0.23 1.89
N ALA A 124 -2.38 0.27 3.05
CA ALA A 124 -3.03 0.16 4.35
C ALA A 124 -3.99 1.33 4.61
N ALA A 125 -3.64 2.54 4.20
CA ALA A 125 -4.52 3.70 4.30
C ALA A 125 -5.78 3.52 3.42
N GLY A 126 -5.62 2.97 2.21
CA GLY A 126 -6.74 2.60 1.31
C GLY A 126 -7.66 1.55 1.93
N VAL A 127 -7.09 0.47 2.48
CA VAL A 127 -7.81 -0.59 3.20
C VAL A 127 -8.61 0.00 4.37
N ILE A 128 -7.97 0.78 5.24
CA ILE A 128 -8.63 1.41 6.39
C ILE A 128 -9.76 2.34 5.92
N HIS A 129 -9.51 3.14 4.87
CA HIS A 129 -10.52 4.04 4.34
C HIS A 129 -11.76 3.29 3.87
N ASN A 130 -11.58 2.26 3.03
CA ASN A 130 -12.69 1.46 2.50
C ASN A 130 -13.40 0.65 3.60
N ALA A 131 -12.66 0.10 4.57
CA ALA A 131 -13.25 -0.65 5.68
C ALA A 131 -14.09 0.24 6.61
N THR A 132 -13.70 1.51 6.79
CA THR A 132 -14.43 2.47 7.64
C THR A 132 -15.55 3.22 6.90
N HIS A 133 -15.56 3.17 5.57
CA HIS A 133 -16.58 3.80 4.72
C HIS A 133 -17.23 2.75 3.79
N PRO A 134 -17.88 1.70 4.34
CA PRO A 134 -18.46 0.65 3.52
C PRO A 134 -19.56 1.21 2.62
N VAL A 135 -19.53 0.85 1.35
CA VAL A 135 -20.60 1.18 0.41
C VAL A 135 -21.83 0.35 0.77
N GLN A 136 -22.97 1.00 1.03
CA GLN A 136 -24.21 0.34 1.39
C GLN A 136 -24.73 -0.51 0.22
N THR A 137 -24.82 -1.82 0.40
CA THR A 137 -25.41 -2.74 -0.57
C THR A 137 -26.90 -2.44 -0.71
N ARG A 138 -27.32 -1.86 -1.83
CA ARG A 138 -28.73 -1.50 -2.10
C ARG A 138 -29.67 -2.72 -2.24
N SER A 139 -29.17 -3.95 -2.08
CA SER A 139 -29.90 -5.20 -2.35
C SER A 139 -30.75 -5.76 -1.20
N LEU A 140 -30.69 -5.19 0.01
CA LEU A 140 -31.49 -5.70 1.15
C LEU A 140 -32.77 -4.90 1.44
N LEU A 141 -33.02 -3.77 0.77
CA LEU A 141 -34.22 -2.93 1.00
C LEU A 141 -35.37 -3.15 0.01
N LEU A 142 -35.21 -4.03 -0.98
CA LEU A 142 -36.25 -4.32 -1.98
C LEU A 142 -36.96 -5.68 -1.77
N LYS A 143 -36.67 -6.40 -0.68
CA LYS A 143 -37.34 -7.69 -0.36
C LYS A 143 -38.44 -7.57 0.71
N SER A 144 -38.97 -6.37 0.96
CA SER A 144 -40.04 -6.16 1.95
C SER A 144 -41.19 -5.27 1.45
N ARG A 145 -41.48 -5.26 0.14
CA ARG A 145 -42.71 -4.67 -0.40
C ARG A 145 -43.41 -5.64 -1.32
#